data_AF-A0A847EMK6-F1
#
_entry.id   AF-A0A847EMK6-F1
#
_cell.length_a   1.000
_cell.length_b   1.000
_cell.length_c   1.000
_cell.angle_alpha   90.00
_cell.angle_beta   90.00
_cell.angle_gamma   90.00
#
_symmetry.space_group_name_H-M   'P 1'
#
loop_
_entity.id
_entity.type
_entity.pdbx_description
1 polymer ?
#
loop_
_entity_poly.entity_id
_entity_poly.type
_entity_poly.pdbx_seq_one_letter_code
_entity_poly.pdbx_strand_id
1 'polypeptide(L)'
;MSGGARNHVIDVARALSVLVVVVFHTLLYRIRLTDAGLTLEPWAAPTWLYPLTWVLMIMPLFFVAGGFAHTLTVDRMHREGTSAGHYLASRGRRLIGPLVVFVTFCAIGFSLAAWAGFLDAASELSRLLMQ
;
A
#
# COMPACT_ATOMS: atom_id res chain seq x y z
N MET A 1 -16.30 -4.33 32.09
CA MET A 1 -15.69 -4.50 30.75
C MET A 1 -15.73 -3.17 30.01
N SER A 2 -14.85 -2.23 30.33
CA SER A 2 -14.76 -0.95 29.60
C SER A 2 -13.78 -1.12 28.45
N GLY A 3 -14.28 -1.43 27.26
CA GLY A 3 -13.49 -1.39 26.03
C GLY A 3 -12.87 0.00 25.90
N GLY A 4 -11.54 0.09 25.98
CA GLY A 4 -10.82 1.36 25.93
C GLY A 4 -11.27 2.18 24.72
N ALA A 5 -11.66 3.43 24.96
CA ALA A 5 -12.17 4.32 23.92
C ALA A 5 -11.19 4.36 22.75
N ARG A 6 -11.66 3.96 21.56
CA ARG A 6 -10.88 4.05 20.32
C ARG A 6 -10.57 5.52 20.08
N ASN A 7 -9.32 5.85 19.77
CA ASN A 7 -8.95 7.23 19.47
C ASN A 7 -9.33 7.54 18.02
N HIS A 8 -10.52 8.09 17.83
CA HIS A 8 -11.07 8.41 16.51
C HIS A 8 -10.20 9.41 15.74
N VAL A 9 -9.48 10.31 16.44
CA VAL A 9 -8.56 11.27 15.81
C VAL A 9 -7.42 10.55 15.09
N ILE A 10 -6.87 9.50 15.71
CA ILE A 10 -5.79 8.70 15.12
C ILE A 10 -6.29 7.85 13.96
N ASP A 11 -7.47 7.26 14.10
CA ASP A 11 -8.08 6.47 13.03
C ASP A 11 -8.39 7.36 11.81
N VAL A 12 -8.89 8.58 12.02
CA VAL A 12 -9.13 9.58 10.96
C VAL A 12 -7.82 10.05 10.34
N ALA A 13 -6.79 10.38 11.14
CA ALA A 13 -5.49 10.79 10.62
C ALA A 13 -4.85 9.71 9.75
N ARG A 14 -4.98 8.44 10.15
CA ARG A 14 -4.52 7.29 9.34
C ARG A 14 -5.32 7.16 8.06
N ALA A 15 -6.66 7.18 8.14
CA ALA A 15 -7.53 7.04 6.97
C ALA A 15 -7.29 8.16 5.96
N LEU A 16 -7.17 9.41 6.43
CA LEU A 16 -6.84 10.57 5.61
C LEU A 16 -5.46 10.42 4.97
N SER A 17 -4.44 9.98 5.72
CA SER A 17 -3.10 9.76 5.19
C SER A 17 -3.11 8.70 4.06
N VAL A 18 -3.82 7.58 4.26
CA VAL A 18 -3.96 6.54 3.22
C VAL A 18 -4.69 7.08 2.00
N LEU A 19 -5.80 7.81 2.19
CA LEU A 19 -6.58 8.38 1.09
C LEU A 19 -5.72 9.32 0.23
N VAL A 20 -4.97 10.23 0.86
CA VAL A 20 -4.12 11.19 0.15
C VAL A 20 -3.01 10.45 -0.61
N VAL A 21 -2.37 9.43 -0.02
CA VAL A 21 -1.34 8.62 -0.70
C VAL A 21 -1.92 7.91 -1.93
N VAL A 22 -3.08 7.27 -1.80
CA VAL A 22 -3.72 6.54 -2.89
C VAL A 22 -4.08 7.48 -4.03
N VAL A 23 -4.75 8.60 -3.73
CA VAL A 23 -5.11 9.60 -4.74
C VAL A 23 -3.85 10.12 -5.45
N PHE A 24 -2.82 10.49 -4.71
CA PHE A 24 -1.58 10.99 -5.31
C PHE A 24 -0.91 9.95 -6.23
N HIS A 25 -0.83 8.68 -5.81
CA HIS A 25 -0.23 7.63 -6.64
C HIS A 25 -1.03 7.35 -7.91
N THR A 26 -2.37 7.43 -7.84
CA THR A 26 -3.20 7.26 -9.04
C THR A 26 -3.03 8.38 -10.05
N LEU A 27 -2.58 9.56 -9.61
CA LEU A 27 -2.35 10.69 -10.49
C LEU A 27 -0.97 10.65 -11.17
N LEU A 28 -0.02 9.85 -10.67
CA LEU A 28 1.35 9.81 -11.21
C LEU A 28 1.44 9.33 -12.65
N TYR A 29 0.45 8.56 -13.13
CA TYR A 29 0.43 8.00 -14.47
C TYR A 29 -0.90 8.31 -15.14
N ARG A 30 -0.83 8.71 -16.41
CA ARG A 30 -2.00 8.84 -17.26
C ARG A 30 -1.97 7.75 -18.32
N ILE A 31 -3.14 7.19 -18.59
CA ILE A 31 -3.33 6.26 -19.70
C ILE A 31 -3.73 7.09 -20.91
N ARG A 32 -2.91 7.07 -21.97
CA ARG A 32 -3.27 7.63 -23.27
C ARG A 32 -3.56 6.49 -24.25
N LEU A 33 -4.58 6.69 -25.07
CA LEU A 33 -4.83 5.84 -26.22
C LEU A 33 -4.26 6.54 -27.45
N THR A 34 -3.21 5.97 -28.01
CA THR A 34 -2.54 6.43 -29.24
C THR A 34 -2.87 5.46 -30.36
N ASP A 35 -2.66 5.85 -31.62
CA ASP A 35 -2.86 4.99 -32.79
C ASP A 35 -2.02 3.69 -32.75
N ALA A 36 -0.94 3.66 -31.96
CA ALA A 36 -0.08 2.51 -31.72
C ALA A 36 -0.51 1.62 -30.52
N GLY A 37 -1.54 2.00 -29.76
CA GLY A 37 -2.05 1.25 -28.60
C GLY A 37 -2.17 2.07 -27.32
N LEU A 38 -2.32 1.36 -26.19
CA LEU A 38 -2.45 1.94 -24.86
C LEU A 38 -1.07 2.31 -24.30
N THR A 39 -0.78 3.59 -24.13
CA THR A 39 0.49 4.07 -23.58
C THR A 39 0.31 4.58 -22.14
N LEU A 40 1.18 4.12 -21.24
CA LEU A 40 1.29 4.65 -19.88
C LEU A 40 2.33 5.75 -19.87
N GLU A 41 1.88 7.00 -19.76
CA GLU A 41 2.77 8.15 -19.71
C GLU A 41 2.85 8.67 -18.26
N PRO A 42 4.05 8.98 -17.74
CA PRO A 42 4.19 9.72 -16.51
C PRO A 42 3.41 11.04 -16.63
N TRP A 43 2.62 11.37 -15.61
CA TRP A 43 1.96 12.65 -15.60
C TRP A 43 3.00 13.77 -15.50
N ALA A 44 3.14 14.54 -16.58
CA ALA A 44 3.93 15.76 -16.59
C ALA A 44 3.22 16.83 -15.76
N ALA A 45 3.40 16.79 -14.44
CA ALA A 45 2.87 17.78 -13.54
C ALA A 45 3.44 19.16 -13.88
N PRO A 46 2.61 20.21 -13.97
CA PRO A 46 3.09 21.59 -14.11
C PRO A 46 4.15 21.94 -13.07
N THR A 47 5.20 22.65 -13.46
CA THR A 47 6.34 22.99 -12.58
C THR A 47 5.92 23.73 -11.30
N TRP A 48 4.80 24.45 -11.30
CA TRP A 48 4.27 25.13 -10.13
C TRP A 48 3.70 24.17 -9.05
N LEU A 49 3.45 22.89 -9.37
CA LEU A 49 3.04 21.86 -8.42
C LEU A 49 4.23 21.22 -7.67
N TYR A 50 5.48 21.45 -8.09
CA TYR A 50 6.66 20.96 -7.36
C TYR A 50 6.72 21.39 -5.88
N PRO A 51 6.48 22.65 -5.51
CA PRO A 51 6.45 23.02 -4.09
C PRO A 51 5.28 22.37 -3.34
N LEU A 52 4.20 22.02 -4.04
CA LEU A 52 3.07 21.33 -3.42
C LEU A 52 3.46 19.89 -3.03
N THR A 53 4.30 19.20 -3.81
CA THR A 53 4.78 17.84 -3.46
C THR A 53 5.74 17.84 -2.26
N TRP A 54 6.43 18.96 -1.99
CA TRP A 54 7.23 19.15 -0.76
C TRP A 54 6.35 19.14 0.50
N VAL A 55 5.21 19.85 0.47
CA VAL A 55 4.27 19.90 1.61
C VAL A 55 3.43 18.62 1.68
N LEU A 56 3.09 18.05 0.53
CA LEU A 56 2.45 16.73 0.40
C LEU A 56 3.45 15.56 0.47
N MET A 57 4.64 15.73 1.04
CA MET A 57 5.43 14.58 1.49
C MET A 57 4.65 13.91 2.63
N ILE A 58 3.68 13.07 2.27
CA ILE A 58 2.78 12.37 3.20
C ILE A 58 3.56 11.34 4.02
N MET A 59 4.77 10.96 3.57
CA MET A 59 5.67 10.05 4.27
C MET A 59 5.91 10.46 5.73
N PRO A 60 6.44 11.66 6.06
CA PRO A 60 6.60 12.08 7.45
C PRO A 60 5.29 12.08 8.26
N LEU A 61 4.15 12.50 7.69
CA LEU A 61 2.86 12.45 8.39
C LEU A 61 2.45 11.02 8.72
N PHE A 62 2.66 10.09 7.79
CA PHE A 62 2.41 8.66 8.00
C PHE A 62 3.31 8.07 9.08
N PHE A 63 4.59 8.47 9.13
CA PHE A 63 5.51 8.07 10.17
C PHE A 63 5.10 8.57 11.55
N VAL A 64 4.65 9.82 11.67
CA VAL A 64 4.18 10.38 12.95
C VAL A 64 2.91 9.67 13.43
N ALA A 65 1.91 9.50 12.56
CA ALA A 65 0.67 8.81 12.91
C ALA A 65 0.91 7.32 13.23
N GLY A 66 1.78 6.66 12.46
CA GLY A 66 2.21 5.28 12.69
C GLY A 66 2.98 5.11 14.00
N GLY A 67 3.88 6.06 14.30
CA GLY A 67 4.66 6.11 15.53
C GLY A 67 3.79 6.27 16.78
N PHE A 68 2.83 7.21 16.76
CA PHE A 68 1.86 7.37 17.86
C PHE A 68 0.99 6.14 18.05
N ALA A 69 0.49 5.53 16.97
CA ALA A 69 -0.27 4.29 17.09
C ALA A 69 0.59 3.14 17.67
N HIS A 70 1.88 3.13 17.38
CA HIS A 70 2.83 2.17 17.94
C HIS A 70 3.02 2.39 19.44
N THR A 71 3.24 3.62 19.89
CA THR A 71 3.40 3.94 21.33
C THR A 71 2.15 3.58 22.12
N LEU A 72 0.95 3.91 21.63
CA LEU A 72 -0.32 3.49 22.24
C LEU A 72 -0.46 1.97 22.37
N THR A 73 0.05 1.21 21.39
CA THR A 73 -0.02 -0.25 21.47
C THR A 73 0.99 -0.81 22.48
N VAL A 74 2.18 -0.21 22.57
CA VAL A 74 3.21 -0.58 23.56
C VAL A 74 2.75 -0.23 24.98
N ASP A 75 2.15 0.95 25.19
CA ASP A 75 1.57 1.36 26.48
C ASP A 75 0.46 0.40 26.92
N ARG A 76 -0.41 0.00 25.98
CA ARG A 76 -1.46 -0.99 26.24
C ARG A 76 -0.87 -2.35 26.62
N MET A 77 0.14 -2.81 25.91
CA MET A 77 0.84 -4.06 26.19
C MET A 77 1.47 -4.05 27.59
N HIS A 78 2.13 -2.95 27.97
CA HIS A 78 2.69 -2.77 29.31
C HIS A 78 1.62 -2.78 30.40
N ARG A 79 0.47 -2.12 30.17
CA ARG A 79 -0.66 -2.11 31.12
C ARG A 79 -1.32 -3.48 31.27
N GLU A 80 -1.35 -4.28 30.21
CA GLU A 80 -1.94 -5.63 30.21
C GLU A 80 -0.94 -6.71 30.68
N GLY A 81 0.30 -6.35 31.04
CA GLY A 81 1.32 -7.29 31.53
C GLY A 81 1.72 -8.38 30.52
N THR A 82 1.46 -8.15 29.22
CA THR A 82 1.65 -9.17 28.19
C THR A 82 3.12 -9.26 27.78
N SER A 83 3.63 -10.48 27.62
CA SER A 83 5.00 -10.71 27.11
C SER A 83 5.18 -10.25 25.66
N ALA A 84 6.31 -9.63 25.35
CA ALA A 84 6.65 -9.10 24.02
C ALA A 84 6.58 -10.18 22.92
N GLY A 85 7.00 -11.40 23.24
CA GLY A 85 6.94 -12.53 22.31
C GLY A 85 5.51 -12.93 21.95
N HIS A 86 4.59 -12.92 22.91
CA HIS A 86 3.18 -13.24 22.67
C HIS A 86 2.50 -12.15 21.81
N TYR A 87 2.83 -10.89 22.08
CA TYR A 87 2.35 -9.75 21.30
C TYR A 87 2.82 -9.81 19.84
N LEU A 88 4.11 -10.04 19.59
CA LEU A 88 4.68 -10.19 18.25
C LEU A 88 4.10 -11.38 17.50
N ALA A 89 3.96 -12.54 18.15
CA ALA A 89 3.39 -13.74 17.54
C ALA A 89 1.92 -13.57 17.15
N SER A 90 1.15 -12.80 17.93
CA SER A 90 -0.24 -12.48 17.61
C SER A 90 -0.36 -11.55 16.39
N ARG A 91 0.51 -10.53 16.30
CA ARG A 91 0.60 -9.64 15.13
C ARG A 91 1.04 -10.42 13.90
N GLY A 92 2.11 -11.21 14.02
CA GLY A 92 2.64 -12.02 12.92
C GLY A 92 1.58 -12.90 12.30
N ARG A 93 0.81 -13.65 13.10
CA ARG A 93 -0.29 -14.49 12.59
C ARG A 93 -1.35 -13.69 11.83
N ARG A 94 -1.69 -12.48 12.31
CA ARG A 94 -2.65 -11.60 11.66
C ARG A 94 -2.15 -11.01 10.34
N LEU A 95 -0.85 -10.82 10.17
CA LEU A 95 -0.25 -10.38 8.90
C LEU A 95 -0.02 -11.53 7.91
N ILE A 96 0.39 -12.70 8.42
CA ILE A 96 0.68 -13.87 7.59
C ILE A 96 -0.58 -14.38 6.90
N GLY A 97 -1.76 -14.35 7.54
CA GLY A 97 -3.01 -14.81 6.94
C GLY A 97 -3.33 -14.12 5.60
N PRO A 98 -3.53 -12.78 5.58
CA PRO A 98 -3.78 -12.04 4.34
C PRO A 98 -2.65 -12.17 3.31
N LEU A 99 -1.39 -12.20 3.78
CA LEU A 99 -0.23 -12.34 2.90
C LEU A 99 -0.25 -13.69 2.17
N VAL A 100 -0.47 -14.79 2.90
CA VAL A 100 -0.52 -16.14 2.31
C VAL A 100 -1.66 -16.23 1.31
N VAL A 101 -2.85 -15.72 1.65
CA VAL A 101 -4.00 -15.70 0.71
C VAL A 101 -3.64 -14.95 -0.57
N PHE A 102 -3.04 -13.76 -0.46
CA PHE A 102 -2.64 -12.96 -1.63
C PHE A 102 -1.57 -13.67 -2.47
N VAL A 103 -0.51 -14.18 -1.84
CA VAL A 103 0.58 -14.88 -2.53
C VAL A 103 0.07 -16.15 -3.22
N THR A 104 -0.74 -16.95 -2.54
CA THR A 104 -1.34 -18.16 -3.11
C THR A 104 -2.27 -17.83 -4.28
N PHE A 105 -3.11 -16.80 -4.15
CA PHE A 105 -3.97 -16.35 -5.24
C PHE A 105 -3.16 -15.94 -6.48
N CYS A 106 -2.13 -15.09 -6.30
CA CYS A 106 -1.24 -14.67 -7.39
C CYS A 106 -0.48 -15.86 -7.98
N ALA A 107 0.07 -16.74 -7.14
CA ALA A 107 0.79 -17.93 -7.59
C ALA A 107 -0.10 -18.85 -8.44
N ILE A 108 -1.35 -19.07 -8.03
CA ILE A 108 -2.33 -19.84 -8.81
C ILE A 108 -2.62 -19.12 -10.12
N GLY A 109 -2.92 -17.82 -10.08
CA GLY A 109 -3.24 -17.02 -11.28
C GLY A 109 -2.11 -17.05 -12.31
N PHE A 110 -0.87 -16.79 -11.88
CA PHE A 110 0.30 -16.85 -12.76
C PHE A 110 0.59 -18.25 -13.25
N SER A 111 0.43 -19.27 -12.40
CA SER A 111 0.62 -20.66 -12.82
C SER A 111 -0.42 -21.05 -13.88
N LEU A 112 -1.70 -20.72 -13.68
CA LEU A 112 -2.75 -20.98 -14.68
C LEU A 112 -2.50 -20.22 -15.98
N ALA A 113 -2.06 -18.96 -15.91
CA ALA A 113 -1.68 -18.18 -17.09
C ALA A 113 -0.48 -18.79 -17.84
N ALA A 114 0.50 -19.34 -17.10
CA ALA A 114 1.63 -20.08 -17.66
C ALA A 114 1.17 -21.33 -18.40
N TRP A 115 0.31 -22.14 -17.77
CA TRP A 115 -0.28 -23.33 -18.37
C TRP A 115 -1.14 -23.02 -19.60
N ALA A 116 -1.78 -21.85 -19.64
CA ALA A 116 -2.58 -21.39 -20.78
C ALA A 116 -1.73 -20.81 -21.94
N GLY A 117 -0.39 -20.80 -21.84
CA GLY A 117 0.50 -20.25 -22.87
C GLY A 117 0.50 -18.72 -22.95
N PHE A 118 -0.07 -18.04 -21.96
CA PHE A 118 -0.19 -16.58 -21.94
C PHE A 118 1.15 -15.87 -21.63
N LEU A 119 2.13 -16.59 -21.05
CA LEU A 119 3.45 -16.04 -20.74
C LEU A 119 4.26 -15.67 -21.98
N ASP A 120 4.15 -16.45 -23.06
CA ASP A 120 4.85 -16.17 -24.31
C ASP A 120 4.28 -14.90 -24.96
N ALA A 121 2.94 -14.79 -25.02
CA ALA A 121 2.24 -13.60 -25.50
C ALA A 121 2.51 -12.34 -24.64
N ALA A 122 2.57 -12.50 -23.31
CA ALA A 122 2.91 -11.42 -22.40
C ALA A 122 4.38 -10.98 -22.54
N SER A 123 5.29 -11.91 -22.84
CA SER A 123 6.71 -11.61 -23.04
C SER A 123 6.97 -10.86 -24.36
N GLU A 124 6.24 -11.19 -25.43
CA GLU A 124 6.28 -10.44 -26.69
C GLU A 124 5.69 -9.04 -26.52
N LEU A 125 4.54 -8.92 -25.85
CA LEU A 125 3.92 -7.63 -25.56
C LEU A 125 4.82 -6.73 -24.70
N SER A 126 5.54 -7.32 -23.74
CA SER A 126 6.50 -6.60 -22.89
C SER A 126 7.71 -6.10 -23.69
N ARG A 127 8.20 -6.89 -24.66
CA ARG A 127 9.29 -6.48 -25.56
C ARG A 127 8.87 -5.35 -26.50
N LEU A 128 7.62 -5.36 -26.97
CA LEU A 128 7.07 -4.30 -27.81
C LEU A 128 6.82 -2.99 -27.04
N LEU A 129 6.51 -3.07 -25.75
CA LEU A 129 6.30 -1.91 -24.87
C LEU A 129 7.60 -1.24 -24.39
N MET A 130 8.73 -1.96 -24.41
CA MET A 130 10.03 -1.45 -23.96
C MET A 130 10.90 -0.87 -25.09
N GLN A 131 10.42 -0.93 -26.35
CA GLN A 131 11.03 -0.28 -27.52
C GLN A 131 10.38 1.09 -27.75
#